data_AF-A0A1R1I616-F1
#
_entry.id   AF-A0A1R1I616-F1
#
_cell.length_a   1.000
_cell.length_b   1.000
_cell.length_c   1.000
_cell.angle_alpha   90.00
_cell.angle_beta   90.00
_cell.angle_gamma   90.00
#
_symmetry.space_group_name_H-M   'P 1'
#
loop_
_entity.id
_entity.type
_entity.pdbx_description
1 polymer ?
#
loop_
_entity_poly.entity_id
_entity_poly.type
_entity_poly.pdbx_seq_one_letter_code
_entity_poly.pdbx_strand_id
1 'polypeptide(L)'
;MSISHEPDDADSLIQFGMLSPVIDGWSEAYLDEHEPWFTFCRDLNEAVMKLFMDHWRDGEGGLSKALYPTAARIFGRAMNAHVSAILLCERGLAIDAAGLARSISESSFWLAYMAQKADQALSDLDADDIKNQIAREKELQRVSDNQPETIVDSKAREAVLETRLAGRKPPAIGAIAKEYGPSNGYLNYRIMSGFYSHVSQASLRHNFLPTGDKTGMNILGPHSKEIPAALYFAASSLIDCAGAYAAIVEDANAVATFVEAQSALDKLRDENMPMRDPEQSD
;
A
#
# COMPACT_ATOMS: atom_id res chain seq x y z
N MET A 1 -26.99 1.05 -7.87
CA MET A 1 -27.97 0.12 -8.47
C MET A 1 -28.17 -1.08 -7.55
N SER A 2 -29.38 -1.65 -7.47
CA SER A 2 -29.58 -2.96 -6.83
C SER A 2 -29.12 -4.02 -7.81
N ILE A 3 -28.03 -4.73 -7.53
CA ILE A 3 -27.60 -5.88 -8.32
C ILE A 3 -28.71 -6.93 -8.18
N SER A 4 -29.52 -7.14 -9.22
CA SER A 4 -30.51 -8.20 -9.24
C SER A 4 -29.75 -9.53 -9.27
N HIS A 5 -29.87 -10.33 -8.22
CA HIS A 5 -29.24 -11.64 -8.15
C HIS A 5 -30.13 -12.62 -8.92
N GLU A 6 -29.75 -12.96 -10.15
CA GLU A 6 -30.41 -14.05 -10.86
C GLU A 6 -30.02 -15.39 -10.19
N PRO A 7 -30.87 -16.43 -10.23
CA PRO A 7 -30.56 -17.72 -9.59
C PRO A 7 -29.22 -18.31 -10.02
N ASP A 8 -28.82 -18.09 -11.28
CA ASP A 8 -27.54 -18.56 -11.84
C ASP A 8 -26.32 -17.85 -11.23
N ASP A 9 -26.48 -16.60 -10.75
CA ASP A 9 -25.42 -15.84 -10.08
C ASP A 9 -25.11 -16.41 -8.69
N ALA A 10 -26.16 -16.80 -7.96
CA ALA A 10 -26.04 -17.37 -6.63
C ALA A 10 -25.33 -18.74 -6.66
N ASP A 11 -25.69 -19.60 -7.62
CA ASP A 11 -25.06 -20.90 -7.79
C ASP A 11 -23.58 -20.77 -8.20
N SER A 12 -23.25 -19.81 -9.06
CA SER A 12 -21.86 -19.52 -9.44
C SER A 12 -21.04 -19.00 -8.27
N LEU A 13 -21.60 -18.11 -7.43
CA LEU A 13 -20.93 -17.61 -6.22
C LEU A 13 -20.75 -18.72 -5.16
N ILE A 14 -21.71 -19.63 -5.01
CA ILE A 14 -21.57 -20.79 -4.11
C ILE A 14 -20.44 -21.71 -4.59
N GLN A 15 -20.34 -21.95 -5.90
CA GLN A 15 -19.36 -22.87 -6.46
C GLN A 15 -17.94 -22.30 -6.52
N PHE A 16 -17.80 -21.02 -6.88
CA PHE A 16 -16.49 -20.40 -7.20
C PHE A 16 -16.10 -19.28 -6.23
N GLY A 17 -16.99 -18.85 -5.34
CA GLY A 17 -16.75 -17.75 -4.41
C GLY A 17 -16.41 -16.44 -5.14
N MET A 18 -15.45 -15.70 -4.61
CA MET A 18 -14.98 -14.44 -5.21
C MET A 18 -14.18 -14.61 -6.51
N LEU A 19 -14.01 -15.85 -6.98
CA LEU A 19 -13.42 -16.17 -8.28
C LEU A 19 -14.48 -16.54 -9.33
N SER A 20 -15.77 -16.32 -9.01
CA SER A 20 -16.89 -16.55 -9.92
C SER A 20 -16.79 -15.67 -11.18
N PRO A 21 -17.01 -16.22 -12.39
CA PRO A 21 -17.06 -15.43 -13.62
C PRO A 21 -18.13 -14.32 -13.61
N VAL A 22 -19.15 -14.47 -12.77
CA VAL A 22 -20.19 -13.43 -12.55
C VAL A 22 -19.57 -12.13 -12.05
N ILE A 23 -18.48 -12.20 -11.28
CA ILE A 23 -17.77 -11.02 -10.77
C ILE A 23 -17.06 -10.27 -11.90
N ASP A 24 -16.58 -10.98 -12.94
CA ASP A 24 -16.00 -10.32 -14.11
C ASP A 24 -17.03 -9.43 -14.82
N GLY A 25 -18.32 -9.82 -14.80
CA GLY A 25 -19.42 -8.99 -15.29
C GLY A 25 -19.73 -7.77 -14.41
N TRP A 26 -19.37 -7.80 -13.12
CA TRP A 26 -19.52 -6.65 -12.23
C TRP A 26 -18.43 -5.59 -12.42
N SER A 27 -17.26 -5.99 -12.93
CA SER A 27 -16.15 -5.08 -13.21
C SER A 27 -16.54 -3.94 -14.15
N GLU A 28 -17.33 -4.20 -15.19
CA GLU A 28 -17.83 -3.16 -16.10
C GLU A 28 -18.67 -2.13 -15.35
N ALA A 29 -19.57 -2.58 -14.48
CA ALA A 29 -20.42 -1.69 -13.69
C ALA A 29 -19.60 -0.80 -12.74
N TYR A 30 -18.54 -1.33 -12.12
CA TYR A 30 -17.66 -0.53 -11.24
C TYR A 30 -16.80 0.45 -12.00
N LEU A 31 -16.30 0.03 -13.18
CA LEU A 31 -15.52 0.90 -14.07
C LEU A 31 -16.38 2.08 -14.53
N ASP A 32 -17.64 1.85 -14.87
CA ASP A 32 -18.57 2.92 -15.26
C ASP A 32 -18.97 3.80 -14.05
N GLU A 33 -19.32 3.21 -12.90
CA GLU A 33 -19.74 3.96 -11.71
C GLU A 33 -18.62 4.85 -11.14
N HIS A 34 -17.36 4.44 -11.29
CA HIS A 34 -16.19 5.12 -10.73
C HIS A 34 -15.18 5.54 -11.80
N GLU A 35 -15.63 5.75 -13.03
CA GLU A 35 -14.80 6.11 -14.19
C GLU A 35 -13.79 7.24 -13.89
N PRO A 36 -14.15 8.36 -13.22
CA PRO A 36 -13.20 9.43 -12.95
C PRO A 36 -11.99 8.97 -12.09
N TRP A 37 -12.22 8.07 -11.14
CA TRP A 37 -11.16 7.54 -10.28
C TRP A 37 -10.24 6.57 -11.02
N PHE A 38 -10.81 5.65 -11.80
CA PHE A 38 -10.02 4.72 -12.60
C PHE A 38 -9.20 5.44 -13.66
N THR A 39 -9.79 6.44 -14.33
CA THR A 39 -9.09 7.28 -15.31
C THR A 39 -7.91 7.99 -14.66
N PHE A 40 -8.13 8.67 -13.53
CA PHE A 40 -7.06 9.34 -12.82
C PHE A 40 -5.91 8.40 -12.42
N CYS A 41 -6.22 7.22 -11.88
CA CYS A 41 -5.20 6.25 -11.48
C CYS A 41 -4.42 5.68 -12.68
N ARG A 42 -5.08 5.49 -13.84
CA ARG A 42 -4.41 5.05 -15.07
C ARG A 42 -3.48 6.13 -15.63
N ASP A 43 -3.92 7.38 -15.67
CA ASP A 43 -3.10 8.52 -16.09
C ASP A 43 -1.88 8.70 -15.16
N LEU A 44 -2.11 8.59 -13.84
CA LEU A 44 -1.03 8.60 -12.85
C LEU A 44 -0.04 7.46 -13.08
N ASN A 45 -0.54 6.24 -13.37
CA ASN A 45 0.31 5.10 -13.69
C ASN A 45 1.21 5.37 -14.90
N GLU A 46 0.68 5.96 -15.98
CA GLU A 46 1.49 6.35 -17.14
C GLU A 46 2.58 7.36 -16.76
N ALA A 47 2.24 8.38 -15.97
CA ALA A 47 3.19 9.39 -15.51
C ALA A 47 4.32 8.79 -14.65
N VAL A 48 4.01 7.91 -13.70
CA VAL A 48 5.05 7.28 -12.87
C VAL A 48 5.89 6.26 -13.64
N MET A 49 5.30 5.56 -14.61
CA MET A 49 6.03 4.65 -15.50
C MET A 49 7.03 5.42 -16.35
N LYS A 50 6.65 6.59 -16.85
CA LYS A 50 7.56 7.48 -17.56
C LYS A 50 8.73 7.90 -16.68
N LEU A 51 8.46 8.41 -15.47
CA LEU A 51 9.52 8.77 -14.51
C LEU A 51 10.47 7.59 -14.22
N PHE A 52 9.90 6.40 -13.98
CA PHE A 52 10.72 5.21 -13.73
C PHE A 52 11.59 4.87 -14.95
N MET A 53 11.01 4.82 -16.15
CA MET A 53 11.75 4.45 -17.37
C MET A 53 12.80 5.47 -17.80
N ASP A 54 12.63 6.74 -17.43
CA ASP A 54 13.63 7.78 -17.70
C ASP A 54 14.86 7.63 -16.78
N HIS A 55 14.73 7.02 -15.59
CA HIS A 55 15.79 6.96 -14.55
C HIS A 55 16.12 5.54 -14.00
N TRP A 56 15.50 4.47 -14.48
CA TRP A 56 15.67 3.11 -13.90
C TRP A 56 17.09 2.54 -13.99
N ARG A 57 17.94 3.14 -14.84
CA ARG A 57 19.36 2.77 -15.00
C ARG A 57 20.30 3.63 -14.17
N ASP A 58 19.79 4.56 -13.37
CA ASP A 58 20.63 5.40 -12.53
C ASP A 58 21.37 4.54 -11.49
N GLY A 59 22.69 4.71 -11.46
CA GLY A 59 23.57 3.89 -10.62
C GLY A 59 23.85 2.48 -11.18
N GLU A 60 23.52 2.19 -12.44
CA GLU A 60 23.91 0.95 -13.11
C GLU A 60 25.44 0.74 -13.06
N GLY A 61 25.87 -0.49 -12.79
CA GLY A 61 27.29 -0.85 -12.58
C GLY A 61 27.85 -0.48 -11.20
N GLY A 62 27.08 0.22 -10.36
CA GLY A 62 27.45 0.59 -9.00
C GLY A 62 27.11 -0.45 -7.93
N LEU A 63 27.27 -0.06 -6.66
CA LEU A 63 26.90 -0.89 -5.51
C LEU A 63 25.38 -1.09 -5.47
N SER A 64 24.94 -2.34 -5.26
CA SER A 64 23.51 -2.67 -5.25
C SER A 64 22.72 -1.93 -4.16
N LYS A 65 23.36 -1.60 -3.03
CA LYS A 65 22.77 -0.86 -1.90
C LYS A 65 23.03 0.66 -1.94
N ALA A 66 23.52 1.20 -3.05
CA ALA A 66 23.65 2.65 -3.21
C ALA A 66 22.26 3.32 -3.31
N LEU A 67 22.25 4.66 -3.21
CA LEU A 67 21.04 5.48 -3.22
C LEU A 67 20.12 5.19 -4.41
N TYR A 68 20.59 5.43 -5.64
CA TYR A 68 19.74 5.31 -6.83
C TYR A 68 19.16 3.90 -7.04
N PRO A 69 19.95 2.81 -6.99
CA PRO A 69 19.37 1.46 -7.16
C PRO A 69 18.41 1.08 -6.03
N THR A 70 18.62 1.58 -4.80
CA THR A 70 17.71 1.32 -3.68
C THR A 70 16.41 2.10 -3.85
N ALA A 71 16.50 3.39 -4.18
CA ALA A 71 15.36 4.25 -4.42
C ALA A 71 14.49 3.73 -5.58
N ALA A 72 15.11 3.34 -6.70
CA ALA A 72 14.41 2.77 -7.85
C ALA A 72 13.63 1.49 -7.48
N ARG A 73 14.21 0.61 -6.64
CA ARG A 73 13.52 -0.61 -6.18
C ARG A 73 12.37 -0.33 -5.22
N ILE A 74 12.53 0.66 -4.32
CA ILE A 74 11.44 1.10 -3.43
C ILE A 74 10.30 1.71 -4.26
N PHE A 75 10.62 2.56 -5.24
CA PHE A 75 9.64 3.15 -6.12
C PHE A 75 8.92 2.09 -6.97
N GLY A 76 9.65 1.16 -7.59
CA GLY A 76 9.05 0.04 -8.33
C GLY A 76 8.14 -0.85 -7.47
N ARG A 77 8.47 -1.06 -6.19
CA ARG A 77 7.57 -1.74 -5.24
C ARG A 77 6.26 -0.98 -5.05
N ALA A 78 6.33 0.34 -4.90
CA ALA A 78 5.15 1.20 -4.75
C ALA A 78 4.27 1.19 -6.01
N MET A 79 4.88 1.23 -7.20
CA MET A 79 4.17 1.14 -8.49
C MET A 79 3.43 -0.20 -8.63
N ASN A 80 4.08 -1.32 -8.31
CA ASN A 80 3.43 -2.64 -8.34
C ASN A 80 2.24 -2.73 -7.38
N ALA A 81 2.36 -2.15 -6.18
CA ALA A 81 1.27 -2.10 -5.22
C ALA A 81 0.12 -1.21 -5.72
N HIS A 82 0.41 -0.11 -6.41
CA HIS A 82 -0.61 0.77 -7.00
C HIS A 82 -1.41 0.06 -8.09
N VAL A 83 -0.74 -0.56 -9.07
CA VAL A 83 -1.41 -1.35 -10.12
C VAL A 83 -2.24 -2.48 -9.51
N SER A 84 -1.71 -3.16 -8.50
CA SER A 84 -2.47 -4.20 -7.78
C SER A 84 -3.72 -3.65 -7.10
N ALA A 85 -3.66 -2.46 -6.51
CA ALA A 85 -4.82 -1.81 -5.89
C ALA A 85 -5.89 -1.46 -6.93
N ILE A 86 -5.51 -0.99 -8.12
CA ILE A 86 -6.45 -0.75 -9.24
C ILE A 86 -7.15 -2.06 -9.62
N LEU A 87 -6.40 -3.13 -9.88
CA LEU A 87 -6.94 -4.42 -10.31
C LEU A 87 -7.88 -5.05 -9.25
N LEU A 88 -7.60 -4.84 -7.97
CA LEU A 88 -8.49 -5.26 -6.88
C LEU A 88 -9.77 -4.43 -6.87
N CYS A 89 -9.68 -3.12 -7.07
CA CYS A 89 -10.86 -2.25 -7.17
C CYS A 89 -11.74 -2.58 -8.37
N GLU A 90 -11.15 -2.94 -9.52
CA GLU A 90 -11.90 -3.40 -10.70
C GLU A 90 -12.74 -4.65 -10.39
N ARG A 91 -12.34 -5.46 -9.39
CA ARG A 91 -13.10 -6.63 -8.91
C ARG A 91 -13.94 -6.36 -7.64
N GLY A 92 -14.07 -5.09 -7.24
CA GLY A 92 -14.80 -4.73 -6.03
C GLY A 92 -14.13 -5.14 -4.72
N LEU A 93 -12.85 -5.51 -4.73
CA LEU A 93 -12.04 -5.87 -3.55
C LEU A 93 -11.37 -4.62 -2.94
N ALA A 94 -12.15 -3.56 -2.75
CA ALA A 94 -11.66 -2.25 -2.36
C ALA A 94 -10.99 -2.23 -0.97
N ILE A 95 -11.44 -3.08 -0.04
CA ILE A 95 -10.85 -3.16 1.31
C ILE A 95 -9.40 -3.63 1.24
N ASP A 96 -9.13 -4.69 0.47
CA ASP A 96 -7.79 -5.21 0.27
C ASP A 96 -6.93 -4.24 -0.56
N ALA A 97 -7.53 -3.55 -1.52
CA ALA A 97 -6.86 -2.49 -2.28
C ALA A 97 -6.38 -1.34 -1.38
N ALA A 98 -7.21 -0.86 -0.45
CA ALA A 98 -6.82 0.13 0.55
C ALA A 98 -5.73 -0.41 1.50
N GLY A 99 -5.76 -1.71 1.81
CA GLY A 99 -4.69 -2.39 2.53
C GLY A 99 -3.34 -2.32 1.82
N LEU A 100 -3.30 -2.44 0.49
CA LEU A 100 -2.08 -2.31 -0.30
C LEU A 100 -1.52 -0.88 -0.32
N ALA A 101 -2.38 0.13 -0.28
CA ALA A 101 -1.97 1.54 -0.27
C ALA A 101 -1.08 1.89 0.94
N ARG A 102 -1.21 1.17 2.06
CA ARG A 102 -0.28 1.27 3.20
C ARG A 102 1.18 1.05 2.79
N SER A 103 1.44 0.03 1.98
CA SER A 103 2.80 -0.30 1.55
C SER A 103 3.40 0.76 0.62
N ILE A 104 2.54 1.47 -0.11
CA ILE A 104 2.91 2.62 -0.93
C ILE A 104 3.32 3.78 -0.02
N SER A 105 2.57 4.07 1.06
CA SER A 105 2.94 5.13 2.01
C SER A 105 4.24 4.82 2.74
N GLU A 106 4.47 3.57 3.17
CA GLU A 106 5.75 3.21 3.79
C GLU A 106 6.92 3.45 2.83
N SER A 107 6.72 3.15 1.54
CA SER A 107 7.70 3.42 0.48
C SER A 107 7.94 4.92 0.31
N SER A 108 6.89 5.75 0.32
CA SER A 108 7.02 7.20 0.19
C SER A 108 7.77 7.82 1.38
N PHE A 109 7.54 7.35 2.61
CA PHE A 109 8.28 7.83 3.78
C PHE A 109 9.77 7.52 3.70
N TRP A 110 10.14 6.32 3.25
CA TRP A 110 11.54 5.95 3.06
C TRP A 110 12.21 6.76 1.95
N LEU A 111 11.53 6.97 0.81
CA LEU A 111 12.08 7.81 -0.25
C LEU A 111 12.22 9.26 0.18
N ALA A 112 11.24 9.82 0.89
CA ALA A 112 11.32 11.18 1.41
C ALA A 112 12.48 11.35 2.42
N TYR A 113 12.75 10.31 3.23
CA TYR A 113 13.91 10.28 4.10
C TYR A 113 15.23 10.22 3.32
N MET A 114 15.30 9.37 2.28
CA MET A 114 16.47 9.26 1.40
C MET A 114 16.77 10.56 0.65
N ALA A 115 15.74 11.26 0.17
CA ALA A 115 15.87 12.54 -0.52
C ALA A 115 16.54 13.61 0.36
N GLN A 116 16.37 13.53 1.69
CA GLN A 116 16.88 14.54 2.63
C GLN A 116 18.16 14.10 3.35
N LYS A 117 18.32 12.81 3.62
CA LYS A 117 19.39 12.22 4.44
C LYS A 117 19.84 10.86 3.89
N ALA A 118 20.25 10.83 2.63
CA ALA A 118 20.61 9.60 1.90
C ALA A 118 21.43 8.57 2.69
N ASP A 119 22.62 8.94 3.18
CA ASP A 119 23.51 7.99 3.88
C ASP A 119 22.88 7.43 5.17
N GLN A 120 22.22 8.29 5.94
CA GLN A 120 21.56 7.87 7.18
C GLN A 120 20.36 6.98 6.87
N ALA A 121 19.53 7.35 5.90
CA ALA A 121 18.36 6.57 5.49
C ALA A 121 18.75 5.18 4.98
N LEU A 122 19.82 5.06 4.19
CA LEU A 122 20.34 3.77 3.72
C LEU A 122 20.87 2.92 4.87
N SER A 123 21.60 3.53 5.81
CA SER A 123 22.09 2.85 7.02
C SER A 123 20.94 2.35 7.90
N ASP A 124 19.91 3.19 8.08
CA ASP A 124 18.73 2.87 8.89
C ASP A 124 17.88 1.78 8.23
N LEU A 125 17.71 1.80 6.91
CA LEU A 125 17.00 0.76 6.17
C LEU A 125 17.71 -0.60 6.28
N ASP A 126 19.04 -0.64 6.17
CA ASP A 126 19.83 -1.85 6.39
C ASP A 126 19.72 -2.35 7.85
N ALA A 127 19.72 -1.43 8.82
CA ALA A 127 19.54 -1.78 10.22
C ALA A 127 18.13 -2.34 10.50
N ASP A 128 17.08 -1.83 9.85
CA ASP A 128 15.71 -2.35 9.96
C ASP A 128 15.58 -3.77 9.39
N ASP A 129 16.14 -4.02 8.21
CA ASP A 129 16.18 -5.37 7.63
C ASP A 129 16.92 -6.36 8.55
N ILE A 130 18.10 -6.01 9.06
CA ILE A 130 18.87 -6.85 9.98
C ILE A 130 18.06 -7.12 11.27
N LYS A 131 17.42 -6.10 11.84
CA LYS A 131 16.58 -6.25 13.03
C LYS A 131 15.42 -7.21 12.78
N ASN A 132 14.76 -7.11 11.62
CA ASN A 132 13.70 -8.03 11.23
C ASN A 132 14.21 -9.45 10.98
N GLN A 133 15.42 -9.62 10.43
CA GLN A 133 16.08 -10.93 10.30
C GLN A 133 16.34 -11.57 11.67
N ILE A 134 16.85 -10.82 12.64
CA ILE A 134 17.05 -11.31 14.02
C ILE A 134 15.72 -11.77 14.63
N ALA A 135 14.65 -10.98 14.46
CA ALA A 135 13.33 -11.36 14.97
C ALA A 135 12.82 -12.66 14.33
N ARG A 136 13.06 -12.87 13.03
CA ARG A 136 12.71 -14.12 12.34
C ARG A 136 13.51 -15.33 12.84
N GLU A 137 14.81 -15.17 13.11
CA GLU A 137 15.62 -16.25 13.69
C GLU A 137 15.13 -16.62 15.10
N LYS A 138 14.78 -15.62 15.93
CA LYS A 138 14.21 -15.87 17.26
C LYS A 138 12.89 -16.63 17.19
N GLU A 139 12.03 -16.27 16.23
CA GLU A 139 10.78 -16.99 16.01
C GLU A 139 11.01 -18.41 15.48
N LEU A 140 11.97 -18.60 14.58
CA LEU A 140 12.37 -19.92 14.08
C LEU A 140 12.81 -20.83 15.23
N GLN A 141 13.62 -20.32 16.16
CA GLN A 141 14.02 -21.07 17.35
C GLN A 141 12.82 -21.48 18.20
N ARG A 142 11.86 -20.57 18.40
CA ARG A 142 10.64 -20.80 19.19
C ARG A 142 9.72 -21.88 18.60
N VAL A 143 9.69 -22.04 17.27
CA VAL A 143 8.82 -23.02 16.61
C VAL A 143 9.53 -24.34 16.28
N SER A 144 10.85 -24.41 16.47
CA SER A 144 11.70 -25.55 16.11
C SER A 144 12.03 -26.45 17.29
N ASP A 145 11.18 -26.51 18.32
CA ASP A 145 11.46 -27.16 19.62
C ASP A 145 11.96 -28.61 19.53
N ASN A 146 11.66 -29.34 18.45
CA ASN A 146 12.09 -30.72 18.21
C ASN A 146 13.19 -30.88 17.15
N GLN A 147 13.86 -29.78 16.77
CA GLN A 147 14.90 -29.76 15.74
C GLN A 147 16.17 -29.06 16.28
N PRO A 148 16.98 -29.77 17.08
CA PRO A 148 18.12 -29.17 17.77
C PRO A 148 19.18 -28.59 16.83
N GLU A 149 19.41 -29.23 15.68
CA GLU A 149 20.34 -28.72 14.66
C GLU A 149 19.87 -27.37 14.07
N THR A 150 18.57 -27.26 13.74
CA THR A 150 17.95 -26.02 13.27
C THR A 150 18.12 -24.88 14.28
N ILE A 151 17.95 -25.16 15.58
CA ILE A 151 18.12 -24.17 16.65
C ILE A 151 19.57 -23.71 16.73
N VAL A 152 20.54 -24.63 16.66
CA VAL A 152 21.98 -24.30 16.71
C VAL A 152 22.36 -23.41 15.53
N ASP A 153 21.95 -23.78 14.32
CA ASP A 153 22.24 -23.00 13.11
C ASP A 153 21.57 -21.61 13.14
N SER A 154 20.34 -21.54 13.65
CA SER A 154 19.62 -20.27 13.80
C SER A 154 20.33 -19.32 14.77
N LYS A 155 20.79 -19.82 15.93
CA LYS A 155 21.57 -19.03 16.89
C LYS A 155 22.89 -18.52 16.31
N ALA A 156 23.55 -19.33 15.49
CA ALA A 156 24.77 -18.91 14.80
C ALA A 156 24.50 -17.75 13.82
N ARG A 157 23.42 -17.84 13.03
CA ARG A 157 23.00 -16.74 12.13
C ARG A 157 22.59 -15.49 12.90
N GLU A 158 21.84 -15.66 13.99
CA GLU A 158 21.46 -14.56 14.89
C GLU A 158 22.69 -13.80 15.41
N ALA A 159 23.71 -14.49 15.92
CA ALA A 159 24.92 -13.85 16.44
C ALA A 159 25.68 -13.03 15.38
N VAL A 160 25.73 -13.53 14.14
CA VAL A 160 26.30 -12.79 13.00
C VAL A 160 25.48 -11.52 12.71
N LEU A 161 24.15 -11.62 12.73
CA LEU A 161 23.26 -10.49 12.51
C LEU A 161 23.34 -9.45 13.64
N GLU A 162 23.41 -9.87 14.91
CA GLU A 162 23.59 -8.96 16.05
C GLU A 162 24.90 -8.18 15.96
N THR A 163 25.98 -8.85 15.53
CA THR A 163 27.27 -8.20 15.27
C THR A 163 27.17 -7.19 14.13
N ARG A 164 26.47 -7.53 13.03
CA ARG A 164 26.23 -6.61 11.90
C ARG A 164 25.30 -5.44 12.26
N LEU A 165 24.33 -5.65 13.14
CA LEU A 165 23.46 -4.59 13.64
C LEU A 165 24.28 -3.58 14.45
N ALA A 166 25.29 -4.06 15.19
CA ALA A 166 26.21 -3.24 15.97
C ALA A 166 25.50 -2.24 16.90
N GLY A 167 24.35 -2.65 17.46
CA GLY A 167 23.53 -1.81 18.34
C GLY A 167 22.78 -0.66 17.64
N ARG A 168 22.84 -0.53 16.31
CA ARG A 168 22.04 0.44 15.55
C ARG A 168 20.56 0.24 15.83
N LYS A 169 19.83 1.33 16.04
CA LYS A 169 18.39 1.34 16.30
C LYS A 169 17.68 2.09 15.18
N PRO A 170 17.14 1.39 14.16
CA PRO A 170 16.42 2.05 13.09
C PRO A 170 15.19 2.78 13.66
N PRO A 171 14.87 3.98 13.14
CA PRO A 171 13.70 4.72 13.57
C PRO A 171 12.43 3.94 13.23
N ALA A 172 11.39 4.08 14.06
CA ALA A 172 10.08 3.55 13.73
C ALA A 172 9.49 4.29 12.52
N ILE A 173 8.70 3.59 11.69
CA ILE A 173 8.11 4.18 10.48
C ILE A 173 7.31 5.46 10.76
N GLY A 174 6.62 5.54 11.91
CA GLY A 174 5.89 6.76 12.29
C GLY A 174 6.79 7.93 12.68
N ALA A 175 8.02 7.68 13.13
CA ALA A 175 9.01 8.72 13.33
C ALA A 175 9.51 9.26 11.98
N ILE A 176 9.82 8.35 11.04
CA ILE A 176 10.20 8.72 9.67
C ILE A 176 9.09 9.55 9.02
N ALA A 177 7.85 9.08 9.07
CA ALA A 177 6.70 9.75 8.48
C ALA A 177 6.44 11.15 9.07
N LYS A 178 6.64 11.32 10.38
CA LYS A 178 6.44 12.62 11.04
C LYS A 178 7.53 13.64 10.67
N GLU A 179 8.76 13.17 10.50
CA GLU A 179 9.91 14.04 10.27
C GLU A 179 10.13 14.35 8.78
N TYR A 180 9.96 13.35 7.93
CA TYR A 180 10.29 13.42 6.50
C TYR A 180 9.07 13.24 5.59
N GLY A 181 7.99 12.66 6.10
CA GLY A 181 6.79 12.38 5.32
C GLY A 181 5.94 13.62 5.03
N PRO A 182 5.03 13.50 4.05
CA PRO A 182 4.07 14.55 3.73
C PRO A 182 3.08 14.76 4.88
N SER A 183 2.61 16.00 5.06
CA SER A 183 1.89 16.44 6.27
C SER A 183 0.66 15.59 6.63
N ASN A 184 -0.07 15.07 5.63
CA ASN A 184 -1.22 14.18 5.84
C ASN A 184 -0.90 12.69 5.64
N GLY A 185 0.29 12.35 5.14
CA GLY A 185 0.65 10.98 4.78
C GLY A 185 0.59 10.01 5.96
N TYR A 186 1.08 10.44 7.14
CA TYR A 186 1.03 9.58 8.31
C TYR A 186 -0.39 9.34 8.85
N LEU A 187 -1.29 10.33 8.73
CA LEU A 187 -2.69 10.14 9.10
C LEU A 187 -3.36 9.12 8.18
N ASN A 188 -3.20 9.27 6.86
CA ASN A 188 -3.72 8.32 5.88
C ASN A 188 -3.17 6.91 6.14
N TYR A 189 -1.87 6.78 6.41
CA TYR A 189 -1.24 5.52 6.82
C TYR A 189 -1.91 4.88 8.05
N ARG A 190 -2.28 5.68 9.05
CA ARG A 190 -2.96 5.20 10.26
C ARG A 190 -4.40 4.76 9.99
N ILE A 191 -5.13 5.49 9.15
CA ILE A 191 -6.49 5.11 8.71
C ILE A 191 -6.42 3.77 7.99
N MET A 192 -5.56 3.65 6.98
CA MET A 192 -5.34 2.40 6.24
C MET A 192 -4.98 1.23 7.16
N SER A 193 -4.06 1.46 8.09
CA SER A 193 -3.63 0.42 9.04
C SER A 193 -4.77 -0.05 9.96
N GLY A 194 -5.62 0.85 10.44
CA GLY A 194 -6.67 0.53 11.40
C GLY A 194 -7.93 -0.07 10.77
N PHE A 195 -8.35 0.47 9.62
CA PHE A 195 -9.60 0.09 8.96
C PHE A 195 -9.42 -1.01 7.92
N TYR A 196 -8.25 -1.11 7.27
CA TYR A 196 -8.09 -1.96 6.08
C TYR A 196 -7.02 -3.04 6.21
N SER A 197 -5.98 -2.86 7.06
CA SER A 197 -4.86 -3.82 7.14
C SER A 197 -4.85 -4.73 8.38
N HIS A 198 -5.26 -4.23 9.55
CA HIS A 198 -5.26 -5.02 10.79
C HIS A 198 -6.66 -5.55 11.08
N VAL A 199 -6.76 -6.83 11.46
CA VAL A 199 -8.00 -7.41 11.96
C VAL A 199 -8.42 -6.67 13.23
N SER A 200 -9.47 -5.87 13.11
CA SER A 200 -10.06 -5.09 14.19
C SER A 200 -11.58 -5.09 14.04
N GLN A 201 -12.30 -4.72 15.11
CA GLN A 201 -13.76 -4.55 14.99
C GLN A 201 -14.11 -3.50 13.93
N ALA A 202 -13.28 -2.48 13.72
CA ALA A 202 -13.47 -1.49 12.67
C ALA A 202 -13.30 -2.11 11.27
N SER A 203 -12.24 -2.90 11.06
CA SER A 203 -11.99 -3.52 9.75
C SER A 203 -13.04 -4.58 9.37
N LEU A 204 -13.61 -5.26 10.37
CA LEU A 204 -14.64 -6.26 10.15
C LEU A 204 -16.01 -5.66 9.78
N ARG A 205 -16.26 -4.37 10.06
CA ARG A 205 -17.52 -3.70 9.70
C ARG A 205 -17.78 -3.71 8.20
N HIS A 206 -16.73 -3.70 7.37
CA HIS A 206 -16.89 -3.75 5.92
C HIS A 206 -17.49 -5.09 5.44
N ASN A 207 -17.45 -6.14 6.26
CA ASN A 207 -18.07 -7.44 5.97
C ASN A 207 -19.43 -7.62 6.66
N PHE A 208 -20.07 -6.52 7.05
CA PHE A 208 -21.38 -6.52 7.69
C PHE A 208 -22.32 -5.57 6.96
N LEU A 209 -23.47 -6.09 6.53
CA LEU A 209 -24.56 -5.30 5.96
C LEU A 209 -25.67 -5.14 7.01
N PRO A 210 -25.89 -3.93 7.57
CA PRO A 210 -26.97 -3.69 8.51
C PRO A 210 -28.35 -3.96 7.90
N THR A 211 -29.20 -4.66 8.64
CA THR A 211 -30.62 -4.90 8.32
C THR A 211 -31.56 -4.30 9.38
N GLY A 212 -30.99 -3.58 10.36
CA GLY A 212 -31.65 -2.92 11.48
C GLY A 212 -30.63 -2.49 12.54
N ASP A 213 -31.05 -1.80 13.60
CA ASP A 213 -30.17 -1.13 14.58
C ASP A 213 -29.10 -2.01 15.25
N LYS A 214 -29.31 -3.34 15.30
CA LYS A 214 -28.37 -4.30 15.92
C LYS A 214 -28.26 -5.62 15.16
N THR A 215 -28.81 -5.68 13.96
CA THR A 215 -28.90 -6.93 13.18
C THR A 215 -28.42 -6.65 11.77
N GLY A 216 -27.78 -7.65 11.17
CA GLY A 216 -27.28 -7.56 9.82
C GLY A 216 -26.78 -8.90 9.35
N MET A 217 -26.32 -8.93 8.12
CA MET A 217 -25.82 -10.11 7.45
C MET A 217 -24.32 -9.97 7.21
N ASN A 218 -23.58 -11.08 7.34
CA ASN A 218 -22.20 -11.11 6.89
C ASN A 218 -22.19 -11.08 5.36
N ILE A 219 -21.36 -10.23 4.80
CA ILE A 219 -21.15 -10.12 3.36
C ILE A 219 -19.68 -10.40 3.04
N LEU A 220 -19.45 -10.92 1.84
CA LEU A 220 -18.13 -11.19 1.30
C LEU A 220 -18.02 -10.46 -0.03
N GLY A 221 -17.65 -9.18 0.00
CA GLY A 221 -17.65 -8.33 -1.20
C GLY A 221 -18.96 -8.35 -1.99
N PRO A 222 -19.03 -7.67 -3.13
CA PRO A 222 -18.11 -6.62 -3.57
C PRO A 222 -18.32 -5.33 -2.75
N HIS A 223 -17.23 -4.63 -2.43
CA HIS A 223 -17.23 -3.41 -1.61
C HIS A 223 -17.20 -2.13 -2.47
N SER A 224 -18.12 -2.00 -3.43
CA SER A 224 -18.05 -0.94 -4.45
C SER A 224 -17.99 0.49 -3.86
N LYS A 225 -18.75 0.75 -2.79
CA LYS A 225 -18.77 2.05 -2.10
C LYS A 225 -17.41 2.50 -1.55
N GLU A 226 -16.49 1.56 -1.35
CA GLU A 226 -15.15 1.82 -0.81
C GLU A 226 -14.10 2.01 -1.91
N ILE A 227 -14.45 1.73 -3.19
CA ILE A 227 -13.54 1.87 -4.33
C ILE A 227 -12.92 3.27 -4.40
N PRO A 228 -13.70 4.36 -4.32
CA PRO A 228 -13.11 5.70 -4.31
C PRO A 228 -12.07 5.90 -3.21
N ALA A 229 -12.30 5.39 -1.99
CA ALA A 229 -11.40 5.58 -0.86
C ALA A 229 -10.09 4.83 -1.08
N ALA A 230 -10.19 3.59 -1.54
CA ALA A 230 -9.04 2.75 -1.86
C ALA A 230 -8.18 3.37 -2.96
N LEU A 231 -8.81 3.84 -4.06
CA LEU A 231 -8.11 4.49 -5.17
C LEU A 231 -7.47 5.82 -4.74
N TYR A 232 -8.17 6.63 -3.94
CA TYR A 232 -7.62 7.86 -3.37
C TYR A 232 -6.35 7.58 -2.54
N PHE A 233 -6.41 6.63 -1.60
CA PHE A 233 -5.27 6.32 -0.75
C PHE A 233 -4.07 5.79 -1.56
N ALA A 234 -4.35 4.93 -2.54
CA ALA A 234 -3.32 4.38 -3.42
C ALA A 234 -2.68 5.46 -4.30
N ALA A 235 -3.49 6.37 -4.85
CA ALA A 235 -3.02 7.46 -5.70
C ALA A 235 -2.25 8.52 -4.91
N SER A 236 -2.80 8.99 -3.79
CA SER A 236 -2.15 9.98 -2.91
C SER A 236 -0.79 9.48 -2.44
N SER A 237 -0.71 8.23 -1.97
CA SER A 237 0.55 7.65 -1.52
C SER A 237 1.56 7.49 -2.67
N LEU A 238 1.10 7.19 -3.89
CA LEU A 238 1.97 7.04 -5.05
C LEU A 238 2.49 8.39 -5.55
N ILE A 239 1.67 9.44 -5.51
CA ILE A 239 2.08 10.82 -5.83
C ILE A 239 3.20 11.27 -4.88
N ASP A 240 3.03 11.05 -3.58
CA ASP A 240 4.06 11.34 -2.58
C ASP A 240 5.36 10.56 -2.86
N CYS A 241 5.21 9.27 -3.22
CA CYS A 241 6.31 8.38 -3.57
C CYS A 241 7.07 8.87 -4.82
N ALA A 242 6.33 9.25 -5.86
CA ALA A 242 6.88 9.74 -7.13
C ALA A 242 7.56 11.09 -6.98
N GLY A 243 6.98 12.01 -6.21
CA GLY A 243 7.61 13.30 -5.88
C GLY A 243 8.93 13.13 -5.12
N ALA A 244 8.97 12.24 -4.14
CA ALA A 244 10.20 11.93 -3.40
C ALA A 244 11.25 11.25 -4.30
N TYR A 245 10.85 10.32 -5.17
CA TYR A 245 11.76 9.70 -6.14
C TYR A 245 12.31 10.72 -7.12
N ALA A 246 11.45 11.57 -7.69
CA ALA A 246 11.83 12.65 -8.60
C ALA A 246 12.85 13.61 -7.96
N ALA A 247 12.69 13.90 -6.67
CA ALA A 247 13.65 14.71 -5.92
C ALA A 247 15.02 14.02 -5.78
N ILE A 248 15.06 12.69 -5.58
CA ILE A 248 16.31 11.92 -5.51
C ILE A 248 17.05 11.92 -6.86
N VAL A 249 16.31 11.77 -7.97
CA VAL A 249 16.88 11.76 -9.34
C VAL A 249 17.00 13.16 -9.94
N GLU A 250 16.75 14.21 -9.15
CA GLU A 250 16.88 15.62 -9.53
C GLU A 250 16.03 16.03 -10.76
N ASP A 251 14.89 15.37 -10.98
CA ASP A 251 13.97 15.67 -12.08
C ASP A 251 12.92 16.72 -11.67
N ALA A 252 13.27 17.99 -11.86
CA ALA A 252 12.43 19.12 -11.49
C ALA A 252 11.08 19.17 -12.26
N ASN A 253 11.05 18.67 -13.50
CA ASN A 253 9.81 18.64 -14.29
C ASN A 253 8.85 17.61 -13.70
N ALA A 254 9.36 16.43 -13.36
CA ALA A 254 8.57 15.41 -12.69
C ALA A 254 8.04 15.89 -11.33
N VAL A 255 8.87 16.59 -10.54
CA VAL A 255 8.40 17.19 -9.27
C VAL A 255 7.19 18.11 -9.51
N ALA A 256 7.25 18.99 -10.52
CA ALA A 256 6.12 19.86 -10.86
C ALA A 256 4.88 19.06 -11.31
N THR A 257 5.07 18.03 -12.14
CA THR A 257 3.98 17.13 -12.57
C THR A 257 3.24 16.50 -11.39
N PHE A 258 3.96 16.03 -10.35
CA PHE A 258 3.31 15.38 -9.21
C PHE A 258 2.66 16.38 -8.23
N VAL A 259 3.09 17.63 -8.20
CA VAL A 259 2.35 18.72 -7.50
C VAL A 259 1.00 19.00 -8.20
N GLU A 260 0.99 19.03 -9.53
CA GLU A 260 -0.25 19.18 -10.31
C GLU A 260 -1.17 17.95 -10.14
N ALA A 261 -0.61 16.74 -10.17
CA ALA A 261 -1.36 15.51 -9.93
C ALA A 261 -2.00 15.50 -8.54
N GLN A 262 -1.29 15.96 -7.50
CA GLN A 262 -1.87 16.09 -6.15
C GLN A 262 -3.07 17.05 -6.14
N SER A 263 -2.94 18.20 -6.82
CA SER A 263 -4.01 19.19 -6.91
C SER A 263 -5.24 18.63 -7.65
N ALA A 264 -5.02 17.86 -8.71
CA ALA A 264 -6.09 17.19 -9.45
C ALA A 264 -6.76 16.09 -8.61
N LEU A 265 -6.00 15.32 -7.82
CA LEU A 265 -6.53 14.32 -6.90
C LEU A 265 -7.38 14.95 -5.80
N ASP A 266 -6.93 16.05 -5.22
CA ASP A 266 -7.69 16.78 -4.18
C ASP A 266 -9.02 17.30 -4.73
N LYS A 267 -9.01 17.84 -5.95
CA LYS A 267 -10.24 18.24 -6.65
C LYS A 267 -11.18 17.04 -6.87
N LEU A 268 -10.65 15.92 -7.36
CA LEU A 268 -11.43 14.71 -7.60
C LEU A 268 -12.07 14.18 -6.31
N ARG A 269 -11.31 14.18 -5.21
CA ARG A 269 -11.83 13.85 -3.86
C ARG A 269 -12.97 14.77 -3.47
N ASP A 270 -12.77 16.08 -3.55
CA ASP A 270 -13.76 17.05 -3.07
C ASP A 270 -15.06 17.00 -3.88
N GLU A 271 -14.98 16.63 -5.17
CA GLU A 271 -16.15 16.48 -6.05
C GLU A 271 -16.88 15.14 -5.88
N ASN A 272 -16.17 14.05 -5.56
CA ASN A 272 -16.70 12.68 -5.66
C ASN A 272 -16.66 11.88 -4.35
N MET A 273 -16.07 12.42 -3.30
CA MET A 273 -15.97 11.80 -1.98
C MET A 273 -16.23 12.84 -0.88
N PRO A 274 -17.51 13.12 -0.55
CA PRO A 274 -17.81 13.87 0.66
C PRO A 274 -17.32 13.06 1.86
N MET A 275 -16.45 13.67 2.69
CA MET A 275 -15.97 13.07 3.94
C MET A 275 -17.17 12.57 4.75
N ARG A 276 -17.38 11.24 4.78
CA ARG A 276 -18.35 10.62 5.68
C ARG A 276 -17.71 10.52 7.04
N ASP A 277 -18.42 11.03 8.04
CA ASP A 277 -18.09 10.81 9.43
C ASP A 277 -18.15 9.29 9.70
N PRO A 278 -17.06 8.65 10.16
CA PRO A 278 -17.05 7.21 10.47
C PRO A 278 -18.08 6.83 11.55
N GLU A 279 -18.61 7.81 12.28
CA GLU A 279 -19.66 7.65 13.28
C GLU A 279 -21.08 7.81 12.71
N GLN A 280 -21.24 8.17 11.43
CA GLN A 280 -22.54 8.36 10.76
C GLN A 280 -22.86 7.28 9.72
N SER A 281 -22.20 6.13 9.79
CA SER A 281 -22.70 4.93 9.12
C SER A 281 -23.79 4.31 10.00
N ASP A 282 -25.06 4.56 9.64
CA ASP A 282 -26.21 3.78 10.11
C ASP A 282 -26.00 2.26 9.89
#